data_AF-A0AAV3Y654-F1
#
_entry.id   AF-A0AAV3Y654-F1
#
_cell.length_a   1.000
_cell.length_b   1.000
_cell.length_c   1.000
_cell.angle_alpha   90.00
_cell.angle_beta   90.00
_cell.angle_gamma   90.00
#
_symmetry.space_group_name_H-M   'P 1'
#
loop_
_entity.id
_entity.type
_entity.pdbx_description
1 polymer ?
#
loop_
_entity_poly.entity_id
_entity_poly.type
_entity_poly.pdbx_seq_one_letter_code
_entity_poly.pdbx_strand_id
1 'polypeptide(L)'
;MYCRKAKLKLPMKSILEEYKCGKDRLLTMLEESNDPVVKTVQPSLKTGRKWNVTEAADEAKECLKMKEVIGQTQTDRRGLGLTTAKWW
;
A
#
# COMPACT_ATOMS: atom_id res chain seq x y z
N MET A 1 -41.19 13.88 -6.88
CA MET A 1 -41.27 12.41 -7.02
C MET A 1 -39.93 11.83 -6.55
N TYR A 2 -39.81 11.40 -5.29
CA TYR A 2 -38.56 10.83 -4.77
C TYR A 2 -38.59 9.31 -4.91
N CYS A 3 -37.61 8.74 -5.62
CA CYS A 3 -37.52 7.29 -5.85
C CYS A 3 -37.22 6.57 -4.52
N ARG A 4 -38.21 5.86 -3.95
CA ARG A 4 -38.05 5.06 -2.71
C ARG A 4 -37.19 3.78 -2.89
N LYS A 5 -36.87 3.40 -4.13
CA LYS A 5 -36.23 2.12 -4.48
C LYS A 5 -34.80 2.25 -5.02
N ALA A 6 -34.34 3.44 -5.40
CA ALA A 6 -32.96 3.66 -5.81
C ALA A 6 -32.08 3.94 -4.58
N LYS A 7 -31.89 2.93 -3.72
CA LYS A 7 -30.87 3.02 -2.68
C LYS A 7 -29.52 2.82 -3.36
N LEU A 8 -28.78 3.92 -3.57
CA LEU A 8 -27.39 3.84 -4.03
C LEU A 8 -26.62 2.95 -3.05
N LYS A 9 -25.97 1.92 -3.57
CA LYS A 9 -25.10 1.06 -2.76
C LYS A 9 -23.80 1.83 -2.54
N LEU A 10 -23.34 1.87 -1.30
CA LEU A 10 -22.02 2.42 -1.01
C LEU A 10 -20.95 1.60 -1.73
N PRO A 11 -19.93 2.25 -2.33
CA PRO A 11 -18.83 1.58 -3.00
C PRO A 11 -17.85 1.02 -1.94
N MET A 12 -18.28 -0.03 -1.24
CA MET A 12 -17.53 -0.59 -0.10
C MET A 12 -16.10 -1.01 -0.45
N LYS A 13 -15.85 -1.40 -1.70
CA LYS A 13 -14.50 -1.77 -2.17
C LYS A 13 -13.56 -0.57 -2.19
N SER A 14 -13.98 0.54 -2.79
CA SER A 14 -13.19 1.77 -2.86
C SER A 14 -12.93 2.35 -1.47
N ILE A 15 -13.95 2.37 -0.59
CA ILE A 15 -13.78 2.83 0.80
C ILE A 15 -12.77 1.94 1.55
N LEU A 16 -12.81 0.63 1.32
CA LEU A 16 -11.86 -0.30 1.94
C LEU A 16 -10.43 -0.08 1.43
N GLU A 17 -10.25 0.20 0.14
CA GLU A 17 -8.95 0.51 -0.46
C GLU A 17 -8.38 1.80 0.11
N GLU A 18 -9.17 2.86 0.21
CA GLU A 18 -8.77 4.12 0.85
C GLU A 18 -8.42 3.93 2.33
N TYR A 19 -9.20 3.13 3.06
CA TYR A 19 -8.90 2.80 4.45
C TYR A 19 -7.54 2.11 4.60
N LYS A 20 -7.24 1.11 3.76
CA LYS A 20 -5.96 0.40 3.79
C LYS A 20 -4.81 1.32 3.43
N CYS A 21 -4.93 2.05 2.32
CA CYS A 21 -3.93 3.00 1.86
C CYS A 21 -3.64 4.07 2.94
N GLY A 22 -4.67 4.60 3.60
CA GLY A 22 -4.50 5.56 4.69
C GLY A 22 -3.77 4.98 5.90
N LYS A 23 -4.01 3.70 6.23
CA LYS A 23 -3.31 2.99 7.31
C LYS A 23 -1.85 2.71 6.97
N ASP A 24 -1.58 2.21 5.76
CA ASP A 24 -0.22 1.96 5.27
C ASP A 24 0.58 3.27 5.27
N ARG A 25 -0.01 4.36 4.74
CA ARG A 25 0.62 5.68 4.74
C ARG A 25 0.96 6.16 6.14
N LEU A 26 0.05 5.99 7.09
CA LEU A 26 0.27 6.38 8.48
C LEU A 26 1.41 5.56 9.11
N LEU A 27 1.47 4.26 8.83
CA LEU A 27 2.56 3.41 9.31
C LEU A 27 3.91 3.93 8.81
N THR A 28 4.03 4.13 7.50
CA THR A 28 5.26 4.64 6.87
C THR A 28 5.65 6.01 7.43
N MET A 29 4.70 6.92 7.62
CA MET A 29 4.96 8.23 8.22
C MET A 29 5.49 8.15 9.65
N LEU A 30 5.02 7.18 10.44
CA LEU A 30 5.51 6.98 11.81
C LEU A 30 6.90 6.35 11.83
N GLU A 31 7.16 5.39 10.94
CA GLU A 31 8.49 4.75 10.77
C GLU A 31 9.56 5.74 10.28
N GLU A 32 9.19 6.61 9.35
CA GLU A 32 10.06 7.61 8.72
C GLU A 32 10.05 8.97 9.42
N SER A 33 9.40 9.07 10.59
CA SER A 33 9.34 10.32 11.35
C SER A 33 10.74 10.82 11.71
N ASN A 34 10.95 12.12 11.51
CA ASN A 34 12.18 12.82 11.93
C ASN A 34 12.27 12.99 13.45
N ASP A 35 11.14 12.89 14.16
CA ASP A 35 11.11 12.95 15.62
C ASP A 35 11.57 11.61 16.21
N PRO A 36 12.70 11.58 16.96
CA PRO A 36 13.23 10.35 17.54
C PRO A 36 12.30 9.71 18.57
N VAL A 37 11.46 10.50 19.27
CA VAL A 37 10.51 9.97 20.24
C VAL A 37 9.40 9.21 19.51
N VAL A 38 8.84 9.81 18.46
CA VAL A 38 7.80 9.17 17.64
C VAL A 38 8.33 7.90 16.98
N LYS A 39 9.56 7.96 16.45
CA LYS A 39 10.22 6.83 15.81
C LYS A 39 10.56 5.70 16.79
N THR A 40 10.82 6.03 18.05
CA THR A 40 11.13 5.02 19.09
C THR A 40 9.86 4.37 19.64
N VAL A 41 8.81 5.17 19.86
CA VAL A 41 7.56 4.68 20.45
C VAL A 41 6.75 3.84 19.46
N GLN A 42 6.76 4.19 18.16
CA GLN A 42 6.05 3.50 17.08
C GLN A 42 4.68 2.93 17.52
N PRO A 43 3.67 3.81 17.71
CA PRO A 43 2.40 3.40 18.25
C PRO A 43 1.73 2.34 17.37
N SER A 44 1.23 1.29 18.00
CA SER A 44 0.56 0.20 17.28
C SER A 44 -0.73 0.70 16.63
N LEU A 45 -0.78 0.57 15.30
CA LEU A 45 -1.95 0.99 14.54
C LEU A 45 -3.08 -0.01 14.72
N LYS A 46 -4.22 0.49 15.19
CA LYS A 46 -5.45 -0.30 15.27
C LYS A 46 -5.95 -0.60 13.86
N THR A 47 -5.92 -1.88 13.50
CA THR A 47 -6.49 -2.46 12.29
C THR A 47 -7.60 -3.45 12.65
N GLY A 48 -8.33 -3.92 11.64
CA GLY A 48 -9.41 -4.89 11.85
C GLY A 48 -8.86 -6.32 11.93
N ARG A 49 -9.67 -7.27 12.38
CA ARG A 49 -9.27 -8.69 12.52
C ARG A 49 -8.79 -9.34 11.20
N LYS A 50 -9.33 -8.92 10.06
CA LYS A 50 -9.09 -9.58 8.76
C LYS A 50 -7.84 -9.09 8.03
N TRP A 51 -7.27 -7.96 8.43
CA TRP A 51 -6.18 -7.34 7.69
C TRP A 51 -5.32 -6.54 8.65
N ASN A 52 -4.02 -6.83 8.62
CA ASN A 52 -3.01 -6.15 9.42
C ASN A 52 -2.13 -5.29 8.50
N VAL A 53 -1.86 -4.05 8.94
CA VAL A 53 -1.09 -3.05 8.19
C VAL A 53 0.40 -3.41 8.18
N THR A 54 0.93 -3.95 9.28
CA THR A 54 2.35 -4.30 9.37
C THR A 54 2.70 -5.43 8.42
N GLU A 55 1.91 -6.51 8.44
CA GLU A 55 2.07 -7.66 7.54
C GLU A 55 1.96 -7.25 6.07
N ALA A 56 0.98 -6.41 5.73
CA ALA A 56 0.80 -5.94 4.35
C ALA A 56 1.94 -5.03 3.88
N ALA A 57 2.43 -4.15 4.75
CA ALA A 57 3.57 -3.29 4.45
C ALA A 57 4.87 -4.10 4.31
N ASP A 58 5.08 -5.11 5.15
CA ASP A 58 6.25 -5.98 5.08
C ASP A 58 6.23 -6.83 3.81
N GLU A 59 5.08 -7.43 3.46
CA GLU A 59 4.92 -8.16 2.19
C GLU A 59 5.18 -7.25 0.98
N ALA A 60 4.70 -6.00 1.02
CA ALA A 60 4.97 -5.03 -0.04
C ALA A 60 6.47 -4.68 -0.13
N LYS A 61 7.15 -4.48 1.00
CA LYS A 61 8.60 -4.26 1.07
C LYS A 61 9.38 -5.47 0.53
N GLU A 62 8.96 -6.69 0.86
CA GLU A 62 9.57 -7.92 0.33
C GLU A 62 9.35 -8.06 -1.17
N CYS A 63 8.15 -7.77 -1.67
CA CYS A 63 7.88 -7.74 -3.11
C CYS A 63 8.75 -6.71 -3.83
N LEU A 64 9.00 -5.54 -3.23
CA LEU A 64 9.90 -4.54 -3.79
C LEU A 64 11.35 -5.04 -3.84
N LYS A 65 11.86 -5.64 -2.76
CA LYS A 65 13.19 -6.27 -2.73
C LYS A 65 13.30 -7.37 -3.78
N MET A 66 12.29 -8.23 -3.90
CA MET A 66 12.26 -9.30 -4.90
C MET A 66 12.29 -8.72 -6.32
N LYS A 67 11.53 -7.65 -6.58
CA LYS A 67 11.57 -6.94 -7.88
C LYS A 67 12.93 -6.33 -8.18
N GLU A 68 13.61 -5.80 -7.16
CA GLU A 68 14.98 -5.28 -7.30
C GLU A 68 15.96 -6.38 -7.70
N VAL A 69 15.86 -7.57 -7.08
CA VAL A 69 16.68 -8.75 -7.39
C VAL A 69 16.41 -9.31 -8.79
N ILE A 70 15.13 -9.46 -9.15
CA ILE A 70 14.72 -9.96 -10.48
C ILE A 70 15.12 -8.96 -11.57
N GLY A 71 15.15 -7.66 -11.23
CA GLY A 71 15.34 -6.59 -12.18
C GLY A 71 14.14 -6.40 -13.10
N GLN A 72 14.37 -5.78 -14.25
CA GLN A 72 13.31 -5.55 -15.23
C GLN A 72 12.88 -6.86 -15.89
N THR A 73 11.66 -7.31 -15.58
CA THR A 73 11.07 -8.44 -16.28
C THR A 73 10.67 -8.00 -17.68
N GLN A 74 11.11 -8.74 -18.69
CA GLN A 74 10.73 -8.50 -20.07
C GLN A 74 9.22 -8.78 -20.25
N THR A 75 8.40 -7.74 -20.35
CA THR A 75 6.93 -7.89 -20.55
C THR A 75 6.55 -8.17 -22.01
N ASP A 76 7.40 -7.81 -22.97
CA ASP A 76 7.16 -7.89 -24.42
C ASP A 76 8.39 -8.43 -25.17
N ARG A 77 8.29 -8.69 -26.48
CA ARG A 77 9.45 -9.01 -27.37
C ARG A 77 10.39 -7.82 -27.65
N ARG A 78 10.56 -6.92 -26.68
CA ARG A 78 11.40 -5.73 -26.82
C ARG A 78 12.90 -6.06 -26.72
N GLY A 79 13.28 -7.13 -26.03
CA GLY A 79 14.70 -7.45 -25.79
C GLY A 79 15.28 -6.67 -24.60
N LEU A 80 16.58 -6.86 -24.34
CA LEU A 80 17.26 -6.33 -23.16
C LEU A 80 17.65 -4.85 -23.35
N GLY A 81 17.47 -4.02 -22.32
CA GLY A 81 18.04 -2.66 -22.26
C GLY A 81 17.21 -1.51 -22.85
N LEU A 82 16.00 -1.76 -23.37
CA LEU A 82 15.15 -0.71 -23.95
C LEU A 82 14.39 0.15 -22.93
N THR A 83 14.30 -0.29 -21.67
CA THR A 83 13.64 0.46 -20.60
C THR A 83 14.64 0.70 -19.48
N THR A 84 14.79 1.95 -19.08
CA THR A 84 15.53 2.31 -17.88
C THR A 84 14.62 2.07 -16.69
N ALA A 85 15.04 1.17 -15.80
CA ALA A 85 14.40 1.00 -14.52
C ALA A 85 14.50 2.31 -13.72
N LYS A 86 13.37 2.98 -13.46
CA LYS A 86 13.27 3.95 -12.36
C LYS A 86 12.49 3.28 -11.25
N TRP A 87 13.16 3.05 -10.13
CA TRP A 87 12.55 2.45 -8.94
C TRP A 87 12.34 3.48 -7.82
N TRP A 88 12.36 4.76 -8.19
CA TRP A 88 12.10 5.94 -7.37
C TRP A 88 11.63 7.11 -8.24
#